data_AF-A0A5C3EC23-F1
#
_entry.id   AF-A0A5C3EC23-F1
#
_cell.length_a   1.000
_cell.length_b   1.000
_cell.length_c   1.000
_cell.angle_alpha   90.00
_cell.angle_beta   90.00
_cell.angle_gamma   90.00
#
_symmetry.space_group_name_H-M   'P 1'
#
loop_
_entity.id
_entity.type
_entity.pdbx_description
1 polymer ?
#
loop_
_entity_poly.entity_id
_entity_poly.type
_entity_poly.pdbx_seq_one_letter_code
_entity_poly.pdbx_strand_id
1 'polypeptide(L)'
;MSLITAAIVLPLGTLSLFLPPLLQLEASGLSRISNWPPFEYLSSYFLSSTPSRLSIILDHLLSSSSREAIVYYDTAFPGLFAAMGLSLIGFWATSLAIASTKDVFLSRGFKGRDLLKTSLAPIPESLGLPTAAVYMALLFLFIPFRYFSSRPLPGITTSDSTADAWEGAMDGRGGFPHHELATFLSALLSFLSAIVLGFLDDVFDIRWRYKLPIPIISSIPLLMVYYAGGGLTSVVVPRWPFFLRRILATSIVDLGPLYYLYMSLLSTFCTNSINILAGINGVEVGQALIIALSLCLNDMLYLDSRAGMAGSRSSKELLRRHLFSLYLLLPLCGVCLALLKWNRYPSKVFVGDTFCYFAGMVFSTVGILGHFSKTVLLFFLPQVMNFLLSCPQLFGMVPNPRHRVPRFDPESGCLYPSIQYFASGDGEADSQLPNTSKKKLKKAGFATTVVLEVLAALKLVQLDYWNADNTKGHKNKRMIKSTTNLTLLNAILVMRGVSHNPNAKQGQEKPFHGPHITEWGLWIHTMILQVAGSALAFAIRYWLASVVFP
;
A
#
# COMPACT_ATOMS: atom_id res chain seq x y z
N MET A 1 -15.09 -10.45 18.19
CA MET A 1 -15.11 -11.19 16.90
C MET A 1 -16.29 -12.14 16.95
N SER A 2 -17.13 -12.30 15.92
CA SER A 2 -18.24 -13.26 16.05
C SER A 2 -17.67 -14.68 15.96
N LEU A 3 -18.11 -15.57 16.85
CA LEU A 3 -17.72 -16.98 16.85
C LEU A 3 -17.89 -17.61 15.45
N ILE A 4 -18.94 -17.17 14.74
CA ILE A 4 -19.28 -17.55 13.36
C ILE A 4 -18.16 -17.23 12.37
N THR A 5 -17.52 -16.06 12.48
CA THR A 5 -16.45 -15.69 11.54
C THR A 5 -15.24 -16.59 11.75
N ALA A 6 -14.90 -16.92 13.00
CA ALA A 6 -13.81 -17.86 13.29
C ALA A 6 -14.13 -19.28 12.79
N ALA A 7 -15.37 -19.73 12.99
CA ALA A 7 -15.83 -21.06 12.56
C ALA A 7 -15.83 -21.28 11.04
N ILE A 8 -15.84 -20.21 10.24
CA ILE A 8 -15.82 -20.30 8.76
C ILE A 8 -14.44 -19.96 8.20
N VAL A 9 -13.87 -18.83 8.61
CA VAL A 9 -12.64 -18.29 8.02
C VAL A 9 -11.43 -19.15 8.37
N LEU A 10 -11.34 -19.64 9.61
CA LEU A 10 -10.19 -20.43 10.04
C LEU A 10 -10.15 -21.81 9.36
N PRO A 11 -11.24 -22.61 9.31
CA PRO A 11 -11.23 -23.88 8.58
C PRO A 11 -10.96 -23.73 7.08
N LEU A 12 -11.53 -22.71 6.42
CA LEU A 12 -11.26 -22.47 5.00
C LEU A 12 -9.80 -22.05 4.77
N GLY A 13 -9.27 -21.19 5.64
CA GLY A 13 -7.89 -20.74 5.59
C GLY A 13 -6.90 -21.89 5.80
N THR A 14 -7.15 -22.75 6.79
CA THR A 14 -6.30 -23.93 7.05
C THR A 14 -6.41 -24.96 5.95
N LEU A 15 -7.60 -25.20 5.40
CA LEU A 15 -7.79 -26.10 4.26
C LEU A 15 -6.98 -25.61 3.05
N SER A 16 -7.08 -24.33 2.70
CA SER A 16 -6.32 -23.73 1.59
C SER A 16 -4.80 -23.80 1.80
N LEU A 17 -4.34 -23.82 3.05
CA LEU A 17 -2.92 -23.86 3.39
C LEU A 17 -2.33 -25.28 3.33
N PHE A 18 -3.05 -26.28 3.84
CA PHE A 18 -2.52 -27.64 4.00
C PHE A 18 -2.97 -28.63 2.91
N LEU A 19 -4.15 -28.43 2.31
CA LEU A 19 -4.69 -29.41 1.37
C LEU A 19 -3.86 -29.54 0.07
N PRO A 20 -3.44 -28.45 -0.61
CA PRO A 20 -2.65 -28.58 -1.84
C PRO A 20 -1.29 -29.26 -1.61
N PRO A 21 -0.48 -28.91 -0.60
CA PRO A 21 0.75 -29.63 -0.30
C PRO A 21 0.55 -31.12 0.00
N LEU A 22 -0.54 -31.50 0.68
CA LEU A 22 -0.88 -32.91 0.94
C LEU A 22 -1.21 -33.66 -0.35
N LEU A 23 -1.98 -33.03 -1.25
CA LEU A 23 -2.30 -33.61 -2.56
C LEU A 23 -1.06 -33.72 -3.46
N GLN A 24 -0.16 -32.73 -3.42
CA GLN A 24 1.14 -32.81 -4.12
C GLN A 24 2.04 -33.90 -3.55
N LEU A 25 2.02 -34.11 -2.23
CA LEU A 25 2.76 -35.17 -1.56
C LEU A 25 2.26 -36.54 -2.02
N GLU A 26 0.94 -36.72 -2.09
CA GLU A 26 0.33 -37.95 -2.58
C GLU A 26 0.61 -38.21 -4.07
N ALA A 27 0.33 -37.23 -4.93
CA ALA A 27 0.50 -37.34 -6.38
C ALA A 27 1.94 -37.64 -6.80
N SER A 28 2.90 -37.36 -5.92
CA SER A 28 4.32 -37.58 -6.18
C SER A 28 4.78 -39.03 -6.11
N GLY A 29 3.99 -39.92 -5.51
CA GLY A 29 4.37 -41.32 -5.35
C GLY A 29 5.68 -41.51 -4.56
N LEU A 30 5.94 -40.64 -3.56
CA LEU A 30 7.17 -40.56 -2.75
C LEU A 30 7.56 -41.83 -1.96
N SER A 31 6.92 -42.98 -2.19
CA SER A 31 7.28 -44.27 -1.60
C SER A 31 8.67 -44.79 -2.02
N ARG A 32 9.44 -44.06 -2.85
CA ARG A 32 10.72 -44.53 -3.44
C ARG A 32 11.93 -43.59 -3.32
N ILE A 33 11.89 -42.47 -2.59
CA ILE A 33 13.05 -41.55 -2.47
C ILE A 33 13.34 -41.19 -1.01
N SER A 34 14.56 -41.51 -0.58
CA SER A 34 15.08 -41.55 0.81
C SER A 34 15.40 -40.20 1.47
N ASN A 35 15.05 -39.05 0.90
CA ASN A 35 15.60 -37.76 1.36
C ASN A 35 14.52 -36.77 1.82
N TRP A 36 13.76 -37.14 2.86
CA TRP A 36 12.91 -36.20 3.61
C TRP A 36 13.32 -36.15 5.10
N PRO A 37 14.52 -35.63 5.42
CA PRO A 37 15.16 -35.87 6.71
C PRO A 37 14.33 -35.51 7.97
N PRO A 38 13.52 -34.42 8.02
CA PRO A 38 12.77 -34.10 9.24
C PRO A 38 11.46 -34.88 9.42
N PHE A 39 10.91 -35.49 8.36
CA PHE A 39 9.56 -36.10 8.40
C PHE A 39 9.46 -37.47 7.70
N GLU A 40 10.59 -38.13 7.44
CA GLU A 40 10.66 -39.41 6.74
C GLU A 40 9.72 -40.47 7.34
N TYR A 41 9.68 -40.56 8.67
CA TYR A 41 8.76 -41.45 9.39
C TYR A 41 7.29 -41.18 9.03
N LEU A 42 6.87 -39.91 8.98
CA LEU A 42 5.50 -39.56 8.61
C LEU A 42 5.22 -39.87 7.13
N SER A 43 6.16 -39.57 6.21
CA SER A 43 5.97 -39.94 4.80
C SER A 43 5.84 -41.44 4.64
N SER A 44 6.69 -42.23 5.31
CA SER A 44 6.64 -43.68 5.24
C SER A 44 5.30 -44.20 5.78
N TYR A 45 4.84 -43.69 6.92
CA TYR A 45 3.57 -44.10 7.53
C TYR A 45 2.36 -43.84 6.63
N PHE A 46 2.32 -42.67 5.97
CA PHE A 46 1.17 -42.26 5.16
C PHE A 46 1.21 -42.78 3.71
N LEU A 47 2.40 -43.00 3.13
CA LEU A 47 2.58 -43.29 1.71
C LEU A 47 3.03 -44.73 1.39
N SER A 48 3.49 -45.52 2.37
CA SER A 48 4.05 -46.87 2.11
C SER A 48 3.02 -47.93 1.77
N SER A 49 1.75 -47.76 2.17
CA SER A 49 0.70 -48.74 1.86
C SER A 49 0.17 -48.60 0.42
N THR A 50 -0.40 -49.68 -0.12
CA THR A 50 -1.08 -49.68 -1.43
C THR A 50 -2.54 -50.12 -1.25
N PRO A 51 -3.54 -49.23 -1.39
CA PRO A 51 -3.43 -47.78 -1.59
C PRO A 51 -2.83 -47.06 -0.37
N SER A 52 -2.27 -45.87 -0.59
CA SER A 52 -1.65 -45.08 0.50
C SER A 52 -2.71 -44.71 1.54
N ARG A 53 -2.35 -44.67 2.82
CA ARG A 53 -3.28 -44.25 3.89
C ARG A 53 -3.78 -42.84 3.64
N LEU A 54 -2.92 -41.99 3.08
CA LEU A 54 -3.28 -40.64 2.65
C LEU A 54 -4.34 -40.65 1.54
N SER A 55 -4.22 -41.53 0.54
CA SER A 55 -5.24 -41.67 -0.52
C SER A 55 -6.59 -42.04 0.06
N ILE A 56 -6.64 -43.05 0.93
CA ILE A 56 -7.90 -43.52 1.54
C ILE A 56 -8.60 -42.36 2.28
N ILE A 57 -7.84 -41.56 3.05
CA ILE A 57 -8.39 -40.40 3.78
C ILE A 57 -8.95 -39.37 2.81
N LEU A 58 -8.20 -39.04 1.76
CA LEU A 58 -8.56 -38.00 0.80
C LEU A 58 -9.69 -38.44 -0.15
N ASP A 59 -9.82 -39.73 -0.46
CA ASP A 59 -10.94 -40.31 -1.23
C ASP A 59 -12.29 -40.11 -0.52
N HIS A 60 -12.29 -40.08 0.82
CA HIS A 60 -13.49 -39.73 1.60
C HIS A 60 -13.81 -38.23 1.58
N LEU A 61 -12.84 -37.36 1.30
CA LEU A 61 -12.99 -35.91 1.40
C LEU A 61 -13.21 -35.22 0.05
N LEU A 62 -12.66 -35.76 -1.04
CA LEU A 62 -12.62 -35.11 -2.35
C LEU A 62 -12.85 -36.09 -3.49
N SER A 63 -13.57 -35.64 -4.53
CA SER A 63 -13.67 -36.38 -5.79
C SER A 63 -12.34 -36.42 -6.55
N SER A 64 -12.10 -37.46 -7.35
CA SER A 64 -10.87 -37.58 -8.16
C SER A 64 -10.64 -36.36 -9.07
N SER A 65 -11.70 -35.84 -9.70
CA SER A 65 -11.61 -34.63 -10.53
C SER A 65 -11.18 -33.39 -9.74
N SER A 66 -11.65 -33.24 -8.50
CA SER A 66 -11.23 -32.14 -7.62
C SER A 66 -9.76 -32.25 -7.24
N ARG A 67 -9.27 -33.47 -6.98
CA ARG A 67 -7.87 -33.73 -6.61
C ARG A 67 -6.94 -33.37 -7.76
N GLU A 68 -7.24 -33.86 -8.96
CA GLU A 68 -6.49 -33.54 -10.18
C GLU A 68 -6.46 -32.03 -10.46
N ALA A 69 -7.60 -31.35 -10.34
CA ALA A 69 -7.69 -29.91 -10.52
C ALA A 69 -6.81 -29.13 -9.51
N ILE A 70 -6.85 -29.48 -8.22
CA ILE A 70 -6.03 -28.80 -7.20
C ILE A 70 -4.54 -29.03 -7.48
N VAL A 71 -4.13 -30.26 -7.78
CA VAL A 71 -2.72 -30.57 -8.10
C VAL A 71 -2.27 -29.81 -9.34
N TYR A 72 -3.09 -29.75 -10.40
CA TYR A 72 -2.80 -29.01 -11.62
C TYR A 72 -2.57 -27.52 -11.34
N TYR A 73 -3.49 -26.86 -10.63
CA TYR A 73 -3.39 -25.43 -10.35
C TYR A 73 -2.30 -25.10 -9.34
N ASP A 74 -2.05 -25.93 -8.35
CA ASP A 74 -0.96 -25.73 -7.38
C ASP A 74 0.41 -25.94 -8.05
N THR A 75 0.49 -26.80 -9.07
CA THR A 75 1.70 -26.93 -9.91
C THR A 75 1.88 -25.72 -10.82
N ALA A 76 0.79 -25.21 -11.42
CA ALA A 76 0.83 -24.04 -12.29
C ALA A 76 1.12 -22.74 -11.53
N PHE A 77 0.59 -22.61 -10.31
CA PHE A 77 0.61 -21.40 -9.48
C PHE A 77 1.11 -21.71 -8.06
N PRO A 78 2.37 -22.13 -7.91
CA PRO A 78 2.89 -22.64 -6.64
C PRO A 78 2.74 -21.62 -5.52
N GLY A 79 2.19 -22.04 -4.38
CA GLY A 79 2.03 -21.18 -3.21
C GLY A 79 0.85 -20.19 -3.27
N LEU A 80 0.12 -20.08 -4.38
CA LEU A 80 -1.06 -19.20 -4.45
C LEU A 80 -2.13 -19.58 -3.42
N PHE A 81 -2.43 -20.88 -3.29
CA PHE A 81 -3.38 -21.38 -2.28
C PHE A 81 -2.92 -21.09 -0.85
N ALA A 82 -1.62 -21.20 -0.58
CA ALA A 82 -1.06 -20.85 0.73
C ALA A 82 -1.25 -19.35 1.02
N ALA A 83 -0.97 -18.48 0.05
CA ALA A 83 -1.19 -17.04 0.19
C ALA A 83 -2.67 -16.68 0.43
N MET A 84 -3.60 -17.35 -0.27
CA MET A 84 -5.04 -17.19 -0.05
C MET A 84 -5.46 -17.65 1.35
N GLY A 85 -5.00 -18.82 1.79
CA GLY A 85 -5.28 -19.35 3.12
C GLY A 85 -4.76 -18.43 4.23
N LEU A 86 -3.54 -17.94 4.08
CA LEU A 86 -2.92 -16.99 5.01
C LEU A 86 -3.61 -15.63 5.01
N SER A 87 -4.22 -15.20 3.90
CA SER A 87 -5.05 -13.99 3.88
C SER A 87 -6.26 -14.12 4.80
N LEU A 88 -6.97 -15.26 4.73
CA LEU A 88 -8.11 -15.56 5.60
C LEU A 88 -7.69 -15.65 7.06
N ILE A 89 -6.64 -16.42 7.35
CA ILE A 89 -6.07 -16.54 8.70
C ILE A 89 -5.62 -15.18 9.22
N GLY A 90 -5.00 -14.36 8.37
CA GLY A 90 -4.54 -13.02 8.70
C GLY A 90 -5.67 -12.08 9.12
N PHE A 91 -6.80 -12.10 8.40
CA PHE A 91 -7.97 -11.33 8.80
C PHE A 91 -8.43 -11.68 10.23
N TRP A 92 -8.48 -12.98 10.57
CA TRP A 92 -8.85 -13.45 11.89
C TRP A 92 -7.80 -13.09 12.95
N ALA A 93 -6.53 -13.40 12.70
CA ALA A 93 -5.42 -13.19 13.62
C ALA A 93 -5.20 -11.70 13.93
N THR A 94 -5.25 -10.83 12.92
CA THR A 94 -5.16 -9.37 13.11
C THR A 94 -6.33 -8.84 13.92
N SER A 95 -7.55 -9.32 13.67
CA SER A 95 -8.73 -8.92 14.45
C SER A 95 -8.59 -9.28 15.93
N LEU A 96 -8.00 -10.45 16.24
CA LEU A 96 -7.71 -10.89 17.59
C LEU A 96 -6.59 -10.05 18.22
N ALA A 97 -5.48 -9.85 17.50
CA ALA A 97 -4.35 -9.06 17.96
C ALA A 97 -4.78 -7.64 18.35
N ILE A 98 -5.52 -6.93 17.49
CA ILE A 98 -6.03 -5.58 17.78
C ILE A 98 -6.94 -5.59 19.00
N ALA A 99 -7.86 -6.56 19.10
CA ALA A 99 -8.77 -6.66 20.23
C ALA A 99 -8.02 -6.83 21.57
N SER A 100 -6.97 -7.65 21.58
CA SER A 100 -6.17 -7.94 22.76
C SER A 100 -5.18 -6.83 23.12
N THR A 101 -4.67 -6.06 22.15
CA THR A 101 -3.62 -5.06 22.40
C THR A 101 -4.14 -3.64 22.53
N LYS A 102 -5.31 -3.28 22.00
CA LYS A 102 -5.80 -1.89 21.99
C LYS A 102 -5.81 -1.21 23.37
N ASP A 103 -6.21 -1.93 24.41
CA ASP A 103 -6.31 -1.38 25.77
C ASP A 103 -4.91 -1.25 26.42
N VAL A 104 -3.98 -2.12 26.02
CA VAL A 104 -2.57 -2.03 26.41
C VAL A 104 -1.91 -0.80 25.78
N PHE A 105 -2.11 -0.56 24.49
CA PHE A 105 -1.58 0.64 23.81
C PHE A 105 -2.14 1.92 24.45
N LEU A 106 -3.45 1.94 24.73
CA LEU A 106 -4.10 3.05 25.42
C LEU A 106 -3.48 3.33 26.80
N SER A 107 -3.28 2.28 27.62
CA SER A 107 -2.70 2.40 28.96
C SER A 107 -1.22 2.80 28.95
N ARG A 108 -0.46 2.42 27.91
CA ARG A 108 0.94 2.81 27.71
C ARG A 108 1.11 4.23 27.14
N GLY A 109 0.01 4.92 26.84
CA GLY A 109 0.03 6.30 26.38
C GLY A 109 0.00 6.49 24.87
N PHE A 110 -0.07 5.41 24.07
CA PHE A 110 -0.31 5.49 22.63
C PHE A 110 -1.78 5.80 22.39
N LYS A 111 -2.11 7.09 22.35
CA LYS A 111 -3.48 7.56 22.23
C LYS A 111 -3.58 8.90 21.49
N GLY A 112 -4.56 8.98 20.60
CA GLY A 112 -4.90 10.16 19.83
C GLY A 112 -6.30 10.66 20.15
N ARG A 113 -6.57 11.94 19.89
CA ARG A 113 -7.93 12.48 19.92
C ARG A 113 -8.48 12.47 18.50
N ASP A 114 -9.74 12.07 18.33
CA ASP A 114 -10.43 12.25 17.06
C ASP A 114 -10.75 13.74 16.86
N LEU A 115 -9.96 14.41 16.03
CA LEU A 115 -10.06 15.85 15.78
C LEU A 115 -11.39 16.25 15.10
N LEU A 116 -12.12 15.28 14.55
CA LEU A 116 -13.35 15.49 13.78
C LEU A 116 -14.60 15.00 14.53
N LYS A 117 -14.53 15.00 15.87
CA LYS A 117 -15.61 14.64 16.78
C LYS A 117 -15.74 15.63 17.92
N THR A 118 -16.94 15.67 18.51
CA THR A 118 -17.18 16.37 19.78
C THR A 118 -16.60 15.63 20.98
N SER A 119 -16.51 14.29 20.90
CA SER A 119 -15.97 13.48 21.99
C SER A 119 -14.46 13.71 22.14
N LEU A 120 -14.05 14.07 23.35
CA LEU A 120 -12.64 14.21 23.72
C LEU A 120 -12.02 12.89 24.22
N ALA A 121 -12.76 11.78 24.13
CA ALA A 121 -12.28 10.49 24.58
C ALA A 121 -11.06 10.05 23.76
N PRO A 122 -9.94 9.68 24.40
CA PRO A 122 -8.76 9.22 23.69
C PRO A 122 -9.00 7.86 23.03
N ILE A 123 -8.56 7.73 21.79
CA ILE A 123 -8.60 6.49 21.01
C ILE A 123 -7.20 5.88 20.98
N PRO A 124 -7.04 4.56 21.15
CA PRO A 124 -5.73 3.92 21.09
C PRO A 124 -5.08 4.10 19.71
N GLU A 125 -3.79 4.39 19.68
CA GLU A 125 -3.01 4.74 18.47
C GLU A 125 -1.90 3.72 18.18
N SER A 126 -1.32 3.78 16.97
CA SER A 126 -0.27 2.86 16.50
C SER A 126 -0.69 1.38 16.41
N LEU A 127 -1.97 1.10 16.16
CA LEU A 127 -2.45 -0.27 15.93
C LEU A 127 -2.06 -0.84 14.55
N GLY A 128 -1.38 -0.02 13.73
CA GLY A 128 -0.61 -0.49 12.59
C GLY A 128 0.48 -1.48 12.99
N LEU A 129 1.07 -1.36 14.19
CA LEU A 129 2.15 -2.24 14.65
C LEU A 129 1.68 -3.69 14.87
N PRO A 130 0.64 -3.99 15.69
CA PRO A 130 0.09 -5.35 15.81
C PRO A 130 -0.36 -5.93 14.45
N THR A 131 -0.92 -5.07 13.59
CA THR A 131 -1.33 -5.47 12.23
C THR A 131 -0.14 -5.93 11.40
N ALA A 132 0.94 -5.14 11.38
CA ALA A 132 2.15 -5.45 10.64
C ALA A 132 2.91 -6.64 11.24
N ALA A 133 2.88 -6.81 12.57
CA ALA A 133 3.46 -7.98 13.23
C ALA A 133 2.77 -9.29 12.81
N VAL A 134 1.43 -9.29 12.76
CA VAL A 134 0.67 -10.44 12.22
C VAL A 134 1.02 -10.66 10.75
N TYR A 135 1.07 -9.61 9.93
CA TYR A 135 1.46 -9.73 8.52
C TYR A 135 2.84 -10.39 8.36
N MET A 136 3.85 -9.96 9.12
CA MET A 136 5.18 -10.56 9.09
C MET A 136 5.15 -12.03 9.52
N ALA A 137 4.40 -12.37 10.56
CA ALA A 137 4.24 -13.76 10.99
C ALA A 137 3.61 -14.64 9.89
N LEU A 138 2.63 -14.13 9.15
CA LEU A 138 2.04 -14.83 8.00
C LEU A 138 3.06 -15.04 6.89
N LEU A 139 3.88 -14.03 6.56
CA LEU A 139 4.92 -14.17 5.54
C LEU A 139 6.04 -15.13 5.96
N PHE A 140 6.39 -15.20 7.24
CA PHE A 140 7.31 -16.23 7.75
C PHE A 140 6.69 -17.62 7.63
N LEU A 141 5.41 -17.76 7.96
CA LEU A 141 4.68 -19.01 7.81
C LEU A 141 4.55 -19.43 6.35
N PHE A 142 4.46 -18.48 5.41
CA PHE A 142 4.37 -18.75 3.98
C PHE A 142 5.61 -19.47 3.41
N ILE A 143 6.81 -19.15 3.91
CA ILE A 143 8.09 -19.67 3.40
C ILE A 143 8.09 -21.20 3.28
N PRO A 144 7.82 -21.98 4.36
CA PRO A 144 7.80 -23.43 4.23
C PRO A 144 6.73 -23.89 3.22
N PHE A 145 5.52 -23.35 3.21
CA PHE A 145 4.50 -23.81 2.25
C PHE A 145 4.88 -23.58 0.78
N ARG A 146 5.60 -22.49 0.47
CA ARG A 146 6.05 -22.21 -0.90
C ARG A 146 7.28 -23.03 -1.29
N TYR A 147 8.26 -23.13 -0.41
CA TYR A 147 9.60 -23.62 -0.78
C TYR A 147 9.84 -25.10 -0.42
N PHE A 148 9.04 -25.67 0.47
CA PHE A 148 9.20 -27.06 0.92
C PHE A 148 8.95 -28.10 -0.18
N SER A 149 7.98 -27.85 -1.07
CA SER A 149 7.64 -28.73 -2.19
C SER A 149 8.26 -28.32 -3.53
N SER A 150 9.20 -27.36 -3.53
CA SER A 150 9.86 -26.88 -4.76
C SER A 150 10.77 -27.96 -5.35
N ARG A 151 10.15 -28.91 -6.05
CA ARG A 151 10.83 -30.00 -6.75
C ARG A 151 11.34 -29.52 -8.12
N PRO A 152 12.45 -30.10 -8.61
CA PRO A 152 12.73 -30.11 -10.04
C PRO A 152 11.54 -30.78 -10.77
N LEU A 153 11.04 -30.19 -11.85
CA LEU A 153 10.04 -30.86 -12.70
C LEU A 153 10.61 -32.20 -13.20
N PRO A 154 9.79 -33.28 -13.25
CA PRO A 154 10.18 -34.51 -13.92
C PRO A 154 10.48 -34.23 -15.39
N GLY A 155 11.68 -34.55 -15.88
CA GLY A 155 12.08 -34.39 -17.28
C GLY A 155 13.19 -33.37 -17.55
N ILE A 156 13.64 -32.61 -16.55
CA ILE A 156 14.94 -31.91 -16.63
C ILE A 156 15.99 -32.88 -16.09
N THR A 157 16.41 -33.82 -16.93
CA THR A 157 17.69 -34.50 -16.77
C THR A 157 18.78 -33.49 -17.11
N THR A 158 19.20 -32.66 -16.16
CA THR A 158 20.58 -32.15 -16.23
C THR A 158 21.46 -33.37 -16.07
N SER A 159 22.24 -33.66 -17.09
CA SER A 159 23.03 -34.86 -17.33
C SER A 159 24.17 -35.13 -16.33
N ASP A 160 24.11 -34.58 -15.13
CA ASP A 160 25.13 -34.78 -14.08
C ASP A 160 24.47 -35.39 -12.84
N SER A 161 24.23 -36.69 -12.93
CA SER A 161 23.74 -37.55 -11.85
C SER A 161 24.77 -37.80 -10.73
N THR A 162 25.56 -36.79 -10.37
CA THR A 162 26.50 -36.79 -9.25
C THR A 162 26.49 -35.50 -8.42
N ALA A 163 25.72 -34.48 -8.82
CA ALA A 163 25.56 -33.24 -8.07
C ALA A 163 24.30 -33.25 -7.19
N ASP A 164 24.07 -34.35 -6.46
CA ASP A 164 23.20 -34.35 -5.28
C ASP A 164 23.88 -33.45 -4.23
N ALA A 165 23.64 -32.14 -4.37
CA ALA A 165 24.24 -31.11 -3.55
C ALA A 165 24.02 -31.44 -2.07
N TRP A 166 25.12 -31.68 -1.38
CA TRP A 166 25.18 -31.92 0.05
C TRP A 166 24.38 -30.85 0.81
N GLU A 167 23.57 -31.29 1.77
CA GLU A 167 22.83 -30.43 2.70
C GLU A 167 23.84 -29.65 3.57
N GLY A 168 24.30 -28.48 3.09
CA GLY A 168 25.29 -27.67 3.79
C GLY A 168 26.20 -26.82 2.89
N ALA A 169 26.17 -27.01 1.58
CA ALA A 169 26.95 -26.20 0.65
C ALA A 169 26.34 -24.77 0.52
N MET A 170 27.18 -23.73 0.64
CA MET A 170 26.74 -22.32 0.67
C MET A 170 26.27 -21.79 -0.70
N ASP A 171 26.61 -22.48 -1.77
CA ASP A 171 26.11 -22.30 -3.13
C ASP A 171 24.69 -22.88 -3.34
N GLY A 172 24.23 -23.68 -2.39
CA GLY A 172 22.86 -24.18 -2.31
C GLY A 172 22.59 -25.41 -3.18
N ARG A 173 21.39 -25.97 -3.00
CA ARG A 173 20.95 -27.15 -3.75
C ARG A 173 20.56 -26.82 -5.20
N GLY A 174 21.10 -27.57 -6.16
CA GLY A 174 20.70 -27.51 -7.57
C GLY A 174 19.19 -27.77 -7.76
N GLY A 175 18.54 -26.97 -8.63
CA GLY A 175 17.11 -27.07 -8.91
C GLY A 175 16.17 -26.38 -7.90
N PHE A 176 16.68 -25.89 -6.76
CA PHE A 176 15.90 -25.10 -5.81
C PHE A 176 15.89 -23.60 -6.19
N PRO A 177 14.77 -22.88 -6.06
CA PRO A 177 14.65 -21.48 -6.48
C PRO A 177 15.29 -20.50 -5.46
N HIS A 178 16.60 -20.59 -5.23
CA HIS A 178 17.34 -19.75 -4.27
C HIS A 178 17.18 -18.25 -4.53
N HIS A 179 17.19 -17.84 -5.79
CA HIS A 179 17.02 -16.44 -6.15
C HIS A 179 15.62 -15.90 -5.78
N GLU A 180 14.56 -16.69 -5.96
CA GLU A 180 13.19 -16.32 -5.56
C GLU A 180 13.10 -16.20 -4.04
N LEU A 181 13.69 -17.17 -3.30
CA LEU A 181 13.75 -17.12 -1.84
C LEU A 181 14.54 -15.90 -1.35
N ALA A 182 15.71 -15.61 -1.93
CA ALA A 182 16.50 -14.43 -1.58
C ALA A 182 15.73 -13.12 -1.84
N THR A 183 15.01 -13.05 -2.97
CA THR A 183 14.13 -11.93 -3.31
C THR A 183 13.02 -11.76 -2.28
N PHE A 184 12.37 -12.85 -1.86
CA PHE A 184 11.36 -12.84 -0.81
C PHE A 184 11.93 -12.40 0.54
N LEU A 185 13.05 -12.99 0.98
CA LEU A 185 13.69 -12.63 2.25
C LEU A 185 14.15 -11.16 2.28
N SER A 186 14.60 -10.61 1.15
CA SER A 186 14.96 -9.20 1.03
C SER A 186 13.75 -8.28 1.22
N ALA A 187 12.59 -8.66 0.67
CA ALA A 187 11.33 -7.95 0.87
C ALA A 187 10.94 -7.95 2.36
N LEU A 188 11.01 -9.11 3.02
CA LEU A 188 10.72 -9.26 4.45
C LEU A 188 11.65 -8.38 5.31
N LEU A 189 12.95 -8.32 4.98
CA LEU A 189 13.91 -7.48 5.70
C LEU A 189 13.60 -5.98 5.51
N SER A 190 13.23 -5.57 4.28
CA SER A 190 12.76 -4.22 4.00
C SER A 190 11.49 -3.86 4.77
N PHE A 191 10.53 -4.80 4.89
CA PHE A 191 9.31 -4.60 5.67
C PHE A 191 9.59 -4.47 7.15
N LEU A 192 10.41 -5.35 7.74
CA LEU A 192 10.82 -5.26 9.14
C LEU A 192 11.49 -3.91 9.44
N SER A 193 12.40 -3.46 8.56
CA SER A 193 13.04 -2.15 8.70
C SER A 193 12.00 -1.02 8.68
N ALA A 194 11.06 -1.04 7.73
CA ALA A 194 10.02 -0.01 7.62
C ALA A 194 9.06 -0.01 8.82
N ILE A 195 8.71 -1.19 9.35
CA ILE A 195 7.85 -1.35 10.53
C ILE A 195 8.55 -0.80 11.77
N VAL A 196 9.80 -1.19 12.00
CA VAL A 196 10.57 -0.71 13.16
C VAL A 196 10.76 0.80 13.10
N LEU A 197 11.25 1.33 11.97
CA LEU A 197 11.49 2.77 11.84
C LEU A 197 10.19 3.58 11.84
N GLY A 198 9.09 3.06 11.30
CA GLY A 198 7.77 3.69 11.38
C GLY A 198 7.21 3.70 12.80
N PHE A 199 7.43 2.64 13.56
CA PHE A 199 7.08 2.61 14.98
C PHE A 199 7.93 3.57 15.82
N LEU A 200 9.23 3.68 15.53
CA LEU A 200 10.08 4.68 16.18
C LEU A 200 9.64 6.11 15.83
N ASP A 201 9.11 6.35 14.63
CA ASP A 201 8.50 7.63 14.26
C ASP A 201 7.25 7.94 15.10
N ASP A 202 6.36 6.96 15.27
CA ASP A 202 5.19 7.07 16.16
C ASP A 202 5.60 7.34 17.62
N VAL A 203 6.66 6.69 18.12
CA VAL A 203 7.13 6.83 19.51
C VAL A 203 7.81 8.17 19.75
N PHE A 204 8.67 8.61 18.83
CA PHE A 204 9.53 9.78 19.03
C PHE A 204 9.00 11.06 18.39
N ASP A 205 7.91 11.02 17.61
CA ASP A 205 7.37 12.15 16.84
C ASP A 205 8.49 12.85 16.04
N ILE A 206 9.14 12.07 15.17
CA ILE A 206 10.38 12.47 14.51
C ILE A 206 10.12 13.68 13.60
N ARG A 207 11.05 14.65 13.58
CA ARG A 207 10.93 15.81 12.69
C ARG A 207 10.98 15.39 11.22
N TRP A 208 10.14 16.01 10.38
CA TRP A 208 9.99 15.69 8.95
C TRP A 208 11.30 15.49 8.17
N ARG A 209 12.36 16.26 8.45
CA ARG A 209 13.66 16.14 7.78
C ARG A 209 14.36 14.79 8.02
N TYR A 210 14.05 14.13 9.12
CA TYR A 210 14.54 12.80 9.47
C TYR A 210 13.53 11.69 9.13
N LYS A 211 12.31 12.04 8.69
CA LYS A 211 11.34 11.09 8.14
C LYS A 211 11.71 10.65 6.71
N LEU A 212 12.23 11.57 5.89
CA LEU A 212 12.59 11.27 4.50
C LEU A 212 13.64 10.14 4.33
N PRO A 213 14.69 10.03 5.17
CA PRO A 213 15.65 8.93 5.08
C PRO A 213 15.11 7.56 5.49
N ILE A 214 14.02 7.48 6.27
CA ILE A 214 13.51 6.21 6.81
C ILE A 214 13.21 5.20 5.68
N PRO A 215 12.37 5.52 4.68
CA PRO A 215 12.10 4.60 3.58
C PRO A 215 13.32 4.30 2.71
N ILE A 216 14.26 5.25 2.60
CA ILE A 216 15.51 5.06 1.83
C ILE A 216 16.31 3.93 2.47
N ILE A 217 16.53 4.00 3.79
CA ILE A 217 17.24 2.96 4.55
C ILE A 217 16.51 1.63 4.47
N SER A 218 15.18 1.64 4.65
CA SER A 218 14.37 0.42 4.57
C SER A 218 14.37 -0.23 3.19
N SER A 219 14.61 0.52 2.11
CA SER A 219 14.71 -0.01 0.75
C SER A 219 16.06 -0.68 0.45
N ILE A 220 17.10 -0.54 1.28
CA ILE A 220 18.44 -1.08 0.96
C ILE A 220 18.46 -2.59 0.69
N PRO A 221 17.83 -3.46 1.52
CA PRO A 221 17.83 -4.91 1.28
C PRO A 221 17.31 -5.30 -0.10
N LEU A 222 16.17 -4.73 -0.51
CA LEU A 222 15.57 -5.04 -1.81
C LEU A 222 16.44 -4.52 -2.97
N LEU A 223 17.08 -3.35 -2.82
CA LEU A 223 17.99 -2.79 -3.82
C LEU A 223 19.24 -3.67 -4.00
N MET A 224 19.77 -4.22 -2.91
CA MET A 224 20.95 -5.11 -2.95
C MET A 224 20.63 -6.43 -3.65
N VAL A 225 19.47 -7.04 -3.38
CA VAL A 225 19.08 -8.27 -4.07
C VAL A 225 18.71 -8.01 -5.53
N TYR A 226 18.11 -6.87 -5.84
CA TYR A 226 17.91 -6.44 -7.23
C TYR A 226 19.23 -6.33 -8.00
N TYR A 227 20.26 -5.74 -7.38
CA TYR A 227 21.61 -5.68 -7.95
C TYR A 227 22.26 -7.06 -8.10
N ALA A 228 22.29 -7.85 -7.02
CA ALA A 228 22.92 -9.17 -7.02
C ALA A 228 22.24 -10.16 -7.99
N GLY A 229 20.95 -9.98 -8.25
CA GLY A 229 20.18 -10.74 -9.25
C GLY A 229 20.40 -10.31 -10.70
N GLY A 230 21.23 -9.30 -10.97
CA GLY A 230 21.44 -8.77 -12.32
C GLY A 230 20.24 -7.97 -12.85
N GLY A 231 19.54 -7.25 -11.97
CA GLY A 231 18.36 -6.47 -12.32
C GLY A 231 18.61 -5.42 -13.40
N LEU A 232 17.70 -5.34 -14.38
CA LEU A 232 17.80 -4.46 -15.54
C LEU A 232 17.56 -2.99 -15.17
N THR A 233 18.55 -2.12 -15.41
CA THR A 233 18.47 -0.66 -15.22
C THR A 233 17.98 0.10 -16.45
N SER A 234 17.71 -0.62 -17.53
CA SER A 234 17.22 -0.06 -18.79
C SER A 234 15.71 0.20 -18.76
N VAL A 235 15.31 1.40 -19.17
CA VAL A 235 13.90 1.81 -19.21
C VAL A 235 13.48 2.11 -20.65
N VAL A 236 12.31 1.59 -21.03
CA VAL A 236 11.67 1.89 -22.30
C VAL A 236 11.14 3.32 -22.28
N VAL A 237 11.58 4.12 -23.25
CA VAL A 237 11.15 5.51 -23.45
C VAL A 237 9.76 5.51 -24.10
N PRO A 238 8.76 6.21 -23.53
CA PRO A 238 7.43 6.29 -24.13
C PRO A 238 7.49 6.96 -25.49
N ARG A 239 6.63 6.53 -26.42
CA ARG A 239 6.55 7.15 -27.76
C ARG A 239 5.83 8.50 -27.69
N TRP A 240 4.95 8.68 -26.71
CA TRP A 240 4.33 9.96 -26.39
C TRP A 240 4.91 10.54 -25.09
N PRO A 241 5.31 11.83 -25.06
CA PRO A 241 5.22 12.78 -26.16
C PRO A 241 6.29 12.53 -27.26
N PHE A 242 5.91 12.71 -28.53
CA PHE A 242 6.69 12.31 -29.72
C PHE A 242 8.13 12.87 -29.75
N PHE A 243 8.36 14.02 -29.14
CA PHE A 243 9.68 14.64 -29.11
C PHE A 243 10.69 13.91 -28.21
N LEU A 244 10.25 13.10 -27.22
CA LEU A 244 11.16 12.48 -26.25
C LEU A 244 12.13 11.49 -26.92
N ARG A 245 11.60 10.57 -27.73
CA ARG A 245 12.43 9.61 -28.49
C ARG A 245 13.30 10.31 -29.53
N ARG A 246 12.86 11.45 -30.07
CA ARG A 246 13.65 12.24 -31.02
C ARG A 246 14.84 12.94 -30.34
N ILE A 247 14.65 13.48 -29.14
CA ILE A 247 15.72 14.14 -28.38
C ILE A 247 16.75 13.11 -27.90
N LEU A 248 16.28 11.96 -27.41
CA LEU A 248 17.15 10.93 -26.86
C LEU A 248 17.80 10.05 -27.94
N ALA A 249 17.26 10.05 -29.17
CA ALA A 249 17.67 9.19 -30.28
C ALA A 249 17.67 7.68 -29.95
N THR A 250 17.00 7.25 -28.87
CA THR A 250 16.88 5.85 -28.46
C THR A 250 15.44 5.50 -28.06
N SER A 251 15.10 4.20 -28.15
CA SER A 251 13.87 3.63 -27.60
C SER A 251 14.04 3.08 -26.18
N ILE A 252 15.29 2.82 -25.78
CA ILE A 252 15.69 2.24 -24.50
C ILE A 252 16.86 3.05 -23.96
N VAL A 253 16.73 3.56 -22.74
CA VAL A 253 17.79 4.31 -22.06
C VAL A 253 18.23 3.50 -20.85
N ASP A 254 19.54 3.25 -20.74
CA ASP A 254 20.12 2.73 -19.51
C ASP A 254 20.33 3.88 -18.51
N LEU A 255 19.66 3.79 -17.38
CA LEU A 255 19.75 4.79 -16.32
C LEU A 255 20.85 4.47 -15.29
N GLY A 256 21.36 3.23 -15.27
CA GLY A 256 22.36 2.77 -14.31
C GLY A 256 22.01 3.17 -12.85
N PRO A 257 22.89 3.89 -12.13
CA PRO A 257 22.64 4.33 -10.75
C PRO A 257 21.38 5.17 -10.55
N LEU A 258 20.93 5.93 -11.57
CA LEU A 258 19.71 6.73 -11.46
C LEU A 258 18.46 5.85 -11.35
N TYR A 259 18.50 4.61 -11.84
CA TYR A 259 17.41 3.65 -11.66
C TYR A 259 17.30 3.21 -10.19
N TYR A 260 18.43 3.02 -9.50
CA TYR A 260 18.44 2.72 -8.07
C TYR A 260 17.93 3.89 -7.23
N LEU A 261 18.32 5.12 -7.58
CA LEU A 261 17.75 6.31 -6.96
C LEU A 261 16.23 6.37 -7.17
N TYR A 262 15.74 6.10 -8.39
CA TYR A 262 14.31 6.01 -8.67
C TYR A 262 13.61 4.96 -7.81
N MET A 263 14.15 3.75 -7.70
CA MET A 263 13.56 2.68 -6.87
C MET A 263 13.49 3.09 -5.39
N SER A 264 14.55 3.71 -4.86
CA SER A 264 14.55 4.21 -3.48
C SER A 264 13.54 5.34 -3.28
N LEU A 265 13.48 6.31 -4.20
CA LEU A 265 12.50 7.41 -4.15
C LEU A 265 11.06 6.92 -4.34
N LEU A 266 10.84 5.84 -5.08
CA LEU A 266 9.53 5.20 -5.20
C LEU A 266 9.09 4.63 -3.85
N SER A 267 9.97 3.97 -3.10
CA SER A 267 9.70 3.54 -1.72
C SER A 267 9.38 4.73 -0.82
N THR A 268 10.17 5.81 -0.89
CA THR A 268 9.89 7.05 -0.14
C THR A 268 8.56 7.69 -0.53
N PHE A 269 8.21 7.68 -1.81
CA PHE A 269 6.94 8.20 -2.29
C PHE A 269 5.77 7.39 -1.73
N CYS A 270 5.76 6.06 -1.92
CA CYS A 270 4.63 5.21 -1.52
C CYS A 270 4.31 5.30 -0.02
N THR A 271 5.33 5.36 0.86
CA THR A 271 5.13 5.46 2.31
C THR A 271 4.58 6.83 2.72
N ASN A 272 5.19 7.90 2.23
CA ASN A 272 4.80 9.25 2.59
C ASN A 272 3.48 9.66 1.94
N SER A 273 3.18 9.19 0.72
CA SER A 273 1.99 9.58 -0.02
C SER A 273 0.70 9.07 0.63
N ILE A 274 0.74 7.86 1.20
CA ILE A 274 -0.35 7.34 2.04
C ILE A 274 -0.44 8.17 3.32
N ASN A 275 0.70 8.45 3.96
CA ASN A 275 0.73 9.18 5.23
C ASN A 275 0.20 10.63 5.12
N ILE A 276 0.42 11.32 4.01
CA ILE A 276 -0.10 12.68 3.81
C ILE A 276 -1.56 12.73 3.33
N LEU A 277 -2.13 11.59 2.89
CA LEU A 277 -3.55 11.45 2.56
C LEU A 277 -4.26 10.74 3.72
N ALA A 278 -4.28 11.42 4.88
CA ALA A 278 -4.69 10.86 6.16
C ALA A 278 -5.58 11.82 6.95
N GLY A 279 -6.15 11.33 8.05
CA GLY A 279 -6.81 12.15 9.07
C GLY A 279 -8.33 12.22 9.03
N ILE A 280 -8.98 11.30 8.29
CA ILE A 280 -10.39 10.94 8.50
C ILE A 280 -10.47 9.43 8.76
N ASN A 281 -11.43 9.01 9.57
CA ASN A 281 -11.56 7.63 10.03
C ASN A 281 -11.63 6.62 8.88
N GLY A 282 -10.62 5.76 8.77
CA GLY A 282 -10.56 4.68 7.78
C GLY A 282 -9.86 5.01 6.46
N VAL A 283 -9.35 6.23 6.25
CA VAL A 283 -8.83 6.63 4.92
C VAL A 283 -7.50 5.99 4.58
N GLU A 284 -6.60 5.85 5.56
CA GLU A 284 -5.27 5.28 5.40
C GLU A 284 -5.37 3.81 5.01
N VAL A 285 -6.19 3.04 5.73
CA VAL A 285 -6.40 1.61 5.45
C VAL A 285 -7.29 1.39 4.24
N GLY A 286 -8.32 2.22 4.06
CA GLY A 286 -9.26 2.11 2.94
C GLY A 286 -8.57 2.31 1.59
N GLN A 287 -7.76 3.36 1.45
CA GLN A 287 -7.01 3.61 0.20
C GLN A 287 -5.99 2.49 -0.07
N ALA A 288 -5.26 2.04 0.96
CA ALA A 288 -4.29 0.95 0.84
C ALA A 288 -4.97 -0.36 0.41
N LEU A 289 -6.13 -0.68 0.99
CA LEU A 289 -6.89 -1.88 0.62
C LEU A 289 -7.36 -1.84 -0.84
N ILE A 290 -7.88 -0.70 -1.32
CA ILE A 290 -8.30 -0.57 -2.74
C ILE A 290 -7.10 -0.73 -3.67
N ILE A 291 -5.95 -0.13 -3.34
CA ILE A 291 -4.71 -0.28 -4.11
C ILE A 291 -4.27 -1.74 -4.12
N ALA A 292 -4.24 -2.42 -2.97
CA ALA A 292 -3.85 -3.82 -2.86
C ALA A 292 -4.76 -4.73 -3.68
N LEU A 293 -6.09 -4.55 -3.58
CA LEU A 293 -7.05 -5.29 -4.38
C LEU A 293 -6.89 -5.02 -5.88
N SER A 294 -6.63 -3.78 -6.27
CA SER A 294 -6.39 -3.42 -7.67
C SER A 294 -5.12 -4.08 -8.22
N LEU A 295 -4.06 -4.14 -7.42
CA LEU A 295 -2.83 -4.84 -7.77
C LEU A 295 -3.04 -6.35 -7.84
N CYS A 296 -3.76 -6.96 -6.88
CA CYS A 296 -4.13 -8.38 -6.96
C CYS A 296 -4.91 -8.69 -8.24
N LEU A 297 -5.90 -7.87 -8.58
CA LEU A 297 -6.66 -8.02 -9.82
C LEU A 297 -5.76 -7.89 -11.05
N ASN A 298 -4.83 -6.93 -11.06
CA ASN A 298 -3.84 -6.80 -12.11
C ASN A 298 -2.98 -8.07 -12.22
N ASP A 299 -2.48 -8.60 -11.11
CA ASP A 299 -1.60 -9.78 -11.09
C ASP A 299 -2.33 -11.04 -11.56
N MET A 300 -3.60 -11.19 -11.18
CA MET A 300 -4.47 -12.29 -11.64
C MET A 300 -4.62 -12.34 -13.17
N LEU A 301 -4.54 -11.20 -13.86
CA LEU A 301 -4.62 -11.15 -15.33
C LEU A 301 -3.39 -11.77 -16.03
N TYR A 302 -2.28 -11.95 -15.31
CA TYR A 302 -1.06 -12.59 -15.83
C TYR A 302 -0.91 -14.06 -15.41
N LEU A 303 -1.89 -14.60 -14.67
CA LEU A 303 -1.94 -16.00 -14.28
C LEU A 303 -2.47 -16.87 -15.44
N ASP A 304 -1.57 -17.25 -16.34
CA ASP A 304 -1.84 -18.23 -17.39
C ASP A 304 -1.18 -19.58 -17.00
N SER A 305 -1.98 -20.62 -16.77
CA SER A 305 -1.46 -21.96 -16.45
C SER A 305 -0.63 -22.55 -17.59
N ARG A 306 -0.75 -21.98 -18.81
CA ARG A 306 0.03 -22.35 -19.97
C ARG A 306 1.29 -21.52 -20.18
N ALA A 307 1.70 -20.71 -19.19
CA ALA A 307 2.81 -19.77 -19.31
C ALA A 307 4.08 -20.41 -19.92
N GLY A 308 4.60 -19.77 -20.98
CA GLY A 308 5.76 -20.25 -21.74
C GLY A 308 5.49 -21.36 -22.76
N MET A 309 4.23 -21.75 -23.00
CA MET A 309 3.82 -22.61 -24.12
C MET A 309 3.33 -21.79 -25.32
N ALA A 310 3.33 -22.39 -26.51
CA ALA A 310 2.80 -21.75 -27.72
C ALA A 310 1.31 -21.37 -27.54
N GLY A 311 0.97 -20.13 -27.87
CA GLY A 311 -0.39 -19.59 -27.69
C GLY A 311 -0.72 -19.08 -26.28
N SER A 312 0.24 -19.12 -25.33
CA SER A 312 0.09 -18.50 -24.01
C SER A 312 0.19 -16.98 -24.07
N ARG A 313 -0.54 -16.30 -23.17
CA ARG A 313 -0.53 -14.84 -23.04
C ARG A 313 0.59 -14.32 -22.13
N SER A 314 1.30 -15.20 -21.42
CA SER A 314 2.27 -14.84 -20.39
C SER A 314 3.54 -15.69 -20.49
N SER A 315 4.71 -15.07 -20.27
CA SER A 315 5.95 -15.82 -20.13
C SER A 315 6.04 -16.43 -18.73
N LYS A 316 6.85 -17.49 -18.55
CA LYS A 316 7.08 -18.09 -17.22
C LYS A 316 7.63 -17.07 -16.22
N GLU A 317 8.49 -16.17 -16.69
CA GLU A 317 9.07 -15.11 -15.88
C GLU A 317 8.02 -14.08 -15.43
N LEU A 318 7.14 -13.66 -16.35
CA LEU A 318 6.08 -12.71 -16.04
C LEU A 318 5.07 -13.31 -15.05
N LEU A 319 4.68 -14.58 -15.25
CA LEU A 319 3.86 -15.33 -14.31
C LEU A 319 4.47 -15.34 -12.90
N ARG A 320 5.76 -15.68 -12.79
CA ARG A 320 6.47 -15.75 -11.50
C ARG A 320 6.51 -14.40 -10.77
N ARG A 321 6.72 -13.30 -11.49
CA ARG A 321 6.72 -11.94 -10.92
C ARG A 321 5.36 -11.55 -10.34
N HIS A 322 4.28 -11.87 -11.06
CA HIS A 322 2.92 -11.59 -10.58
C HIS A 322 2.48 -12.53 -9.46
N LEU A 323 2.92 -13.81 -9.47
CA LEU A 323 2.75 -14.70 -8.34
C LEU A 323 3.49 -14.19 -7.10
N PHE A 324 4.76 -13.77 -7.24
CA PHE A 324 5.52 -13.16 -6.15
C PHE A 324 4.78 -11.97 -5.52
N SER A 325 4.23 -11.10 -6.35
CA SER A 325 3.41 -9.98 -5.91
C SER A 325 2.17 -10.45 -5.11
N LEU A 326 1.45 -11.46 -5.61
CA LEU A 326 0.28 -12.02 -4.92
C LEU A 326 0.62 -12.64 -3.56
N TYR A 327 1.80 -13.27 -3.42
CA TYR A 327 2.26 -13.80 -2.12
C TYR A 327 2.34 -12.71 -1.05
N LEU A 328 2.67 -11.48 -1.45
CA LEU A 328 2.79 -10.33 -0.56
C LEU A 328 1.47 -9.58 -0.38
N LEU A 329 0.68 -9.44 -1.45
CA LEU A 329 -0.55 -8.64 -1.45
C LEU A 329 -1.77 -9.35 -0.87
N LEU A 330 -1.92 -10.66 -1.08
CA LEU A 330 -3.08 -11.39 -0.53
C LEU A 330 -3.10 -11.36 1.00
N PRO A 331 -2.01 -11.68 1.73
CA PRO A 331 -1.98 -11.49 3.18
C PRO A 331 -2.19 -10.03 3.60
N LEU A 332 -1.71 -9.06 2.81
CA LEU A 332 -1.89 -7.62 3.07
C LEU A 332 -3.38 -7.24 3.04
N CYS A 333 -4.14 -7.72 2.04
CA CYS A 333 -5.58 -7.53 1.96
C CYS A 333 -6.30 -8.07 3.20
N GLY A 334 -5.91 -9.26 3.68
CA GLY A 334 -6.48 -9.90 4.86
C GLY A 334 -6.31 -9.06 6.13
N VAL A 335 -5.07 -8.63 6.41
CA VAL A 335 -4.78 -7.79 7.58
C VAL A 335 -5.38 -6.38 7.46
N CYS A 336 -5.43 -5.81 6.26
CA CYS A 336 -6.07 -4.49 6.02
C CYS A 336 -7.59 -4.55 6.23
N LEU A 337 -8.27 -5.60 5.77
CA LEU A 337 -9.69 -5.80 6.03
C LEU A 337 -10.00 -5.86 7.53
N ALA A 338 -9.13 -6.54 8.29
CA ALA A 338 -9.26 -6.63 9.74
C ALA A 338 -9.03 -5.27 10.40
N LEU A 339 -7.96 -4.56 10.07
CA LEU A 339 -7.67 -3.25 10.62
C LEU A 339 -8.77 -2.23 10.27
N LEU A 340 -9.24 -2.22 9.02
CA LEU A 340 -10.32 -1.34 8.57
C LEU A 340 -11.62 -1.58 9.35
N LYS A 341 -11.91 -2.82 9.75
CA LYS A 341 -13.09 -3.11 10.60
C LYS A 341 -13.07 -2.35 11.94
N TRP A 342 -11.88 -2.09 12.48
CA TRP A 342 -11.68 -1.34 13.73
C TRP A 342 -11.46 0.16 13.50
N ASN A 343 -10.83 0.54 12.39
CA ASN A 343 -10.45 1.91 12.07
C ASN A 343 -11.52 2.68 11.25
N ARG A 344 -12.47 2.00 10.62
CA ARG A 344 -13.60 2.62 9.91
C ARG A 344 -14.43 3.50 10.84
N TYR A 345 -15.12 4.48 10.26
CA TYR A 345 -16.06 5.35 10.98
C TYR A 345 -17.14 4.58 11.76
N PRO A 346 -17.44 4.95 13.02
CA PRO A 346 -16.60 5.73 13.91
C PRO A 346 -15.40 4.90 14.39
N SER A 347 -14.20 5.47 14.32
CA SER A 347 -12.96 4.72 14.59
C SER A 347 -12.86 4.28 16.05
N LYS A 348 -12.38 3.06 16.27
CA LYS A 348 -12.05 2.51 17.59
C LYS A 348 -10.56 2.44 17.85
N VAL A 349 -9.74 2.58 16.81
CA VAL A 349 -8.28 2.51 16.86
C VAL A 349 -7.68 3.36 15.73
N PHE A 350 -6.59 4.06 16.00
CA PHE A 350 -5.79 4.73 14.98
C PHE A 350 -4.60 3.87 14.56
N VAL A 351 -4.22 4.02 13.29
CA VAL A 351 -3.22 3.16 12.66
C VAL A 351 -1.78 3.60 12.94
N GLY A 352 -1.56 4.92 13.05
CA GLY A 352 -0.24 5.53 13.20
C GLY A 352 0.59 5.54 11.90
N ASP A 353 1.73 6.23 11.92
CA ASP A 353 2.70 6.29 10.82
C ASP A 353 3.25 4.89 10.50
N THR A 354 3.31 4.01 11.51
CA THR A 354 3.74 2.61 11.36
C THR A 354 3.01 1.92 10.20
N PHE A 355 1.67 2.04 10.12
CA PHE A 355 0.89 1.41 9.06
C PHE A 355 1.20 2.02 7.69
N CYS A 356 1.30 3.34 7.59
CA CYS A 356 1.57 4.04 6.33
C CYS A 356 2.93 3.63 5.75
N TYR A 357 3.97 3.53 6.61
CA TYR A 357 5.31 3.10 6.18
C TYR A 357 5.33 1.62 5.79
N PHE A 358 4.67 0.78 6.59
CA PHE A 358 4.50 -0.63 6.28
C PHE A 358 3.81 -0.85 4.92
N ALA A 359 2.62 -0.29 4.72
CA ALA A 359 1.83 -0.49 3.51
C ALA A 359 2.56 0.08 2.27
N GLY A 360 3.09 1.30 2.38
CA GLY A 360 3.85 1.92 1.30
C GLY A 360 5.09 1.11 0.90
N MET A 361 5.80 0.52 1.87
CA MET A 361 6.95 -0.33 1.59
C MET A 361 6.54 -1.60 0.84
N VAL A 362 5.45 -2.26 1.22
CA VAL A 362 4.90 -3.42 0.49
C VAL A 362 4.58 -3.06 -0.96
N PHE A 363 3.86 -1.95 -1.20
CA PHE A 363 3.51 -1.52 -2.55
C PHE A 363 4.72 -1.18 -3.42
N SER A 364 5.72 -0.50 -2.84
CA SER A 364 6.96 -0.22 -3.58
C SER A 364 7.71 -1.50 -3.91
N THR A 365 7.76 -2.45 -2.98
CA THR A 365 8.50 -3.71 -3.13
C THR A 365 7.91 -4.59 -4.22
N VAL A 366 6.58 -4.77 -4.25
CA VAL A 366 5.92 -5.53 -5.34
C VAL A 366 6.11 -4.84 -6.69
N GLY A 367 6.09 -3.51 -6.75
CA GLY A 367 6.34 -2.77 -7.98
C GLY A 367 7.76 -2.91 -8.50
N ILE A 368 8.75 -2.85 -7.60
CA ILE A 368 10.18 -2.94 -7.94
C ILE A 368 10.55 -4.37 -8.32
N LEU A 369 10.31 -5.35 -7.45
CA LEU A 369 10.69 -6.75 -7.67
C LEU A 369 9.79 -7.44 -8.71
N GLY A 370 8.54 -6.98 -8.84
CA GLY A 370 7.63 -7.45 -9.90
C GLY A 370 7.84 -6.77 -11.25
N HIS A 371 8.71 -5.76 -11.35
CA HIS A 371 8.96 -4.97 -12.57
C HIS A 371 7.71 -4.29 -13.18
N PHE A 372 6.75 -3.89 -12.35
CA PHE A 372 5.55 -3.15 -12.78
C PHE A 372 5.33 -1.87 -11.97
N SER A 373 6.40 -1.24 -11.48
CA SER A 373 6.36 0.03 -10.71
C SER A 373 5.55 1.15 -11.38
N LYS A 374 5.59 1.23 -12.72
CA LYS A 374 4.75 2.16 -13.50
C LYS A 374 3.26 1.92 -13.27
N THR A 375 2.85 0.64 -13.23
CA THR A 375 1.48 0.23 -12.94
C THR A 375 1.10 0.54 -11.49
N VAL A 376 2.02 0.31 -10.53
CA VAL A 376 1.81 0.71 -9.13
C VAL A 376 1.53 2.21 -9.04
N LEU A 377 2.34 3.05 -9.70
CA LEU A 377 2.13 4.51 -9.71
C LEU A 377 0.79 4.92 -10.33
N LEU A 378 0.28 4.19 -11.32
CA LEU A 378 -1.06 4.44 -11.87
C LEU A 378 -2.16 4.15 -10.83
N PHE A 379 -2.03 3.08 -10.05
CA PHE A 379 -2.96 2.80 -8.95
C PHE A 379 -2.83 3.79 -7.79
N PHE A 380 -1.68 4.46 -7.67
CA PHE A 380 -1.45 5.56 -6.72
C PHE A 380 -1.92 6.94 -7.24
N LEU A 381 -2.70 7.00 -8.31
CA LEU A 381 -3.07 8.28 -8.94
C LEU A 381 -3.67 9.31 -7.94
N PRO A 382 -4.61 8.97 -7.04
CA PRO A 382 -5.09 9.93 -6.04
C PRO A 382 -4.01 10.39 -5.06
N GLN A 383 -3.08 9.51 -4.67
CA GLN A 383 -1.95 9.83 -3.81
C GLN A 383 -0.97 10.77 -4.52
N VAL A 384 -0.70 10.53 -5.81
CA VAL A 384 0.08 11.43 -6.68
C VAL A 384 -0.59 12.79 -6.75
N MET A 385 -1.91 12.84 -7.00
CA MET A 385 -2.67 14.09 -7.04
C MET A 385 -2.64 14.84 -5.70
N ASN A 386 -2.83 14.14 -4.57
CA ASN A 386 -2.73 14.73 -3.23
C ASN A 386 -1.33 15.26 -2.93
N PHE A 387 -0.29 14.54 -3.33
CA PHE A 387 1.10 14.96 -3.18
C PHE A 387 1.38 16.22 -4.00
N LEU A 388 1.03 16.23 -5.29
CA LEU A 388 1.21 17.38 -6.17
C LEU A 388 0.43 18.62 -5.69
N LEU A 389 -0.82 18.42 -5.26
CA LEU A 389 -1.63 19.48 -4.64
C LEU A 389 -0.97 20.00 -3.36
N SER A 390 -0.38 19.11 -2.55
CA SER A 390 0.31 19.45 -1.30
C SER A 390 1.66 20.15 -1.51
N CYS A 391 2.30 20.04 -2.69
CA CYS A 391 3.65 20.53 -2.93
C CYS A 391 3.86 22.00 -2.53
N PRO A 392 2.98 22.96 -2.83
CA PRO A 392 3.19 24.35 -2.41
C PRO A 392 3.25 24.51 -0.89
N GLN A 393 2.53 23.69 -0.11
CA GLN A 393 2.65 23.68 1.35
C GLN A 393 3.91 22.92 1.81
N LEU A 394 4.19 21.76 1.24
CA LEU A 394 5.33 20.92 1.65
C LEU A 394 6.68 21.62 1.39
N PHE A 395 6.81 22.36 0.28
CA PHE A 395 7.99 23.14 -0.06
C PHE A 395 7.98 24.57 0.52
N GLY A 396 6.97 24.92 1.32
CA GLY A 396 6.92 26.18 2.08
C GLY A 396 6.58 27.43 1.26
N MET A 397 6.01 27.27 0.06
CA MET A 397 5.45 28.37 -0.74
C MET A 397 4.14 28.91 -0.13
N VAL A 398 3.38 28.03 0.51
CA VAL A 398 2.17 28.32 1.31
C VAL A 398 2.45 27.89 2.76
N PRO A 399 1.98 28.62 3.79
CA PRO A 399 2.16 28.17 5.16
C PRO A 399 1.58 26.76 5.37
N ASN A 400 2.35 25.91 6.05
CA ASN A 400 2.02 24.51 6.26
C ASN A 400 1.72 24.26 7.75
N PRO A 401 0.45 24.11 8.15
CA PRO A 401 0.11 23.78 9.53
C PRO A 401 0.46 22.33 9.86
N ARG A 402 0.54 22.01 11.16
CA ARG A 402 0.79 20.62 11.62
C ARG A 402 -0.32 19.66 11.16
N HIS A 403 -1.58 20.08 11.26
CA HIS A 403 -2.74 19.31 10.84
C HIS A 403 -3.44 20.02 9.67
N ARG A 404 -3.59 19.31 8.55
CA ARG A 404 -4.25 19.81 7.32
C ARG A 404 -5.61 19.16 7.06
N VAL A 405 -6.16 18.49 8.07
CA VAL A 405 -7.47 17.85 8.02
C VAL A 405 -8.58 18.90 7.87
N PRO A 406 -9.77 18.54 7.35
CA PRO A 406 -10.95 19.40 7.39
C PRO A 406 -11.30 19.84 8.81
N ARG A 407 -12.17 20.85 8.94
CA ARG A 407 -12.76 21.22 10.23
C ARG A 407 -14.12 20.55 10.40
N PHE A 408 -14.51 20.33 11.65
CA PHE A 408 -15.79 19.73 12.01
C PHE A 408 -16.69 20.77 12.68
N ASP A 409 -17.96 20.79 12.29
CA ASP A 409 -18.99 21.61 12.89
C ASP A 409 -19.91 20.75 13.78
N PRO A 410 -19.90 20.96 15.12
CA PRO A 410 -20.70 20.16 16.06
C PRO A 410 -22.20 20.23 15.86
N GLU A 411 -22.72 21.37 15.40
CA GLU A 411 -24.17 21.57 15.25
C GLU A 411 -24.73 20.81 14.05
N SER A 412 -24.06 20.90 12.89
CA SER A 412 -24.48 20.18 11.69
C SER A 412 -23.93 18.75 11.59
N GLY A 413 -22.92 18.39 12.38
CA GLY A 413 -22.20 17.12 12.26
C GLY A 413 -21.42 16.97 10.95
N CYS A 414 -21.14 18.08 10.26
CA CYS A 414 -20.53 18.11 8.93
C CYS A 414 -19.10 18.61 8.95
N LEU A 415 -18.37 18.29 7.88
CA LEU A 415 -17.02 18.75 7.62
C LEU A 415 -17.02 19.92 6.64
N TYR A 416 -16.11 20.86 6.86
CA TYR A 416 -15.84 21.97 5.95
C TYR A 416 -14.33 22.20 5.76
N PRO A 417 -13.91 22.80 4.63
CA PRO A 417 -12.50 23.00 4.34
C PRO A 417 -11.78 23.79 5.44
N SER A 418 -10.59 23.33 5.83
CA SER A 418 -9.73 24.12 6.72
C SER A 418 -8.97 25.19 5.93
N ILE A 419 -8.76 26.35 6.56
CA ILE A 419 -8.22 27.55 5.90
C ILE A 419 -6.82 27.90 6.40
N GLN A 420 -6.00 28.45 5.50
CA GLN A 420 -4.71 29.03 5.76
C GLN A 420 -4.68 30.50 5.32
N TYR A 421 -4.13 31.36 6.19
CA TYR A 421 -4.05 32.80 5.96
C TYR A 421 -2.68 33.25 5.45
N PHE A 422 -2.68 34.38 4.72
CA PHE A 422 -1.51 35.11 4.27
C PHE A 422 -1.46 36.50 4.92
N ALA A 423 -0.25 37.06 5.04
CA ALA A 423 -0.07 38.40 5.57
C ALA A 423 -0.64 39.47 4.62
N SER A 424 -1.31 40.46 5.19
CA SER A 424 -1.67 41.73 4.54
C SER A 424 -0.45 42.65 4.40
N GLY A 425 0.49 42.57 5.35
CA GLY A 425 1.58 43.52 5.52
C GLY A 425 1.29 44.64 6.52
N ASP A 426 0.09 44.67 7.12
CA ASP A 426 -0.21 45.43 8.32
C ASP A 426 -0.07 44.51 9.54
N GLY A 427 0.86 44.82 10.44
CA GLY A 427 1.17 43.97 11.60
C GLY A 427 0.02 43.81 12.57
N GLU A 428 -0.89 44.80 12.65
CA GLU A 428 -2.02 44.77 13.57
C GLU A 428 -3.14 43.86 13.03
N ALA A 429 -3.48 43.99 11.74
CA ALA A 429 -4.45 43.12 11.07
C ALA A 429 -3.96 41.66 10.99
N ASP A 430 -2.65 41.47 10.75
CA ASP A 430 -2.04 40.14 10.69
C ASP A 430 -2.00 39.45 12.07
N SER A 431 -1.96 40.21 13.17
CA SER A 431 -1.95 39.66 14.53
C SER A 431 -3.28 39.06 14.96
N GLN A 432 -4.38 39.52 14.37
CA GLN A 432 -5.73 39.03 14.66
C GLN A 432 -6.08 37.74 13.91
N LEU A 433 -5.29 37.38 12.88
CA LEU A 433 -5.52 36.16 12.11
C LEU A 433 -5.01 34.93 12.86
N PRO A 434 -5.76 33.81 12.85
CA PRO A 434 -5.28 32.59 13.48
C PRO A 434 -4.09 32.04 12.70
N ASN A 435 -2.89 32.19 13.28
CA ASN A 435 -1.66 31.65 12.73
C ASN A 435 -1.39 30.26 13.30
N THR A 436 -1.63 29.25 12.47
CA THR A 436 -1.37 27.83 12.78
C THR A 436 0.10 27.44 12.60
N SER A 437 0.94 28.34 12.06
CA SER A 437 2.38 28.13 11.89
C SER A 437 3.17 28.84 12.99
N LYS A 438 4.27 28.21 13.43
CA LYS A 438 5.26 28.87 14.32
C LYS A 438 5.97 30.05 13.64
N LYS A 439 5.92 30.15 12.31
CA LYS A 439 6.53 31.23 11.53
C LYS A 439 5.54 32.38 11.37
N LYS A 440 6.04 33.62 11.36
CA LYS A 440 5.24 34.80 11.01
C LYS A 440 4.59 34.61 9.64
N LEU A 441 3.35 35.10 9.50
CA LEU A 441 2.64 35.10 8.23
C LEU A 441 3.46 35.84 7.18
N LYS A 442 3.46 35.32 5.95
CA LYS A 442 4.13 35.92 4.80
C LYS A 442 3.10 36.24 3.73
N LYS A 443 3.39 37.25 2.93
CA LYS A 443 2.62 37.56 1.72
C LYS A 443 2.79 36.42 0.72
N ALA A 444 1.76 36.12 -0.05
CA ALA A 444 1.88 35.20 -1.17
C ALA A 444 2.85 35.80 -2.22
N GLY A 445 3.89 35.03 -2.59
CA GLY A 445 4.79 35.41 -3.67
C GLY A 445 4.10 35.27 -5.03
N PHE A 446 4.66 35.89 -6.08
CA PHE A 446 4.09 35.86 -7.43
C PHE A 446 3.81 34.43 -7.94
N ALA A 447 4.78 33.52 -7.83
CA ALA A 447 4.60 32.12 -8.22
C ALA A 447 3.50 31.43 -7.40
N THR A 448 3.43 31.69 -6.09
CA THR A 448 2.38 31.15 -5.22
C THR A 448 1.00 31.65 -5.65
N THR A 449 0.86 32.95 -5.97
CA THR A 449 -0.40 33.54 -6.44
C THR A 449 -0.86 32.87 -7.73
N VAL A 450 0.02 32.75 -8.73
CA VAL A 450 -0.32 32.09 -10.02
C VAL A 450 -0.75 30.64 -9.80
N VAL A 451 0.01 29.88 -8.99
CA VAL A 451 -0.34 28.48 -8.67
C VAL A 451 -1.72 28.40 -8.01
N LEU A 452 -1.99 29.24 -7.00
CA LEU A 452 -3.25 29.23 -6.28
C LEU A 452 -4.43 29.65 -7.17
N GLU A 453 -4.26 30.66 -8.03
CA GLU A 453 -5.29 31.09 -8.97
C GLU A 453 -5.62 29.99 -9.99
N VAL A 454 -4.62 29.26 -10.50
CA VAL A 454 -4.82 28.09 -11.36
C VAL A 454 -5.60 26.99 -10.62
N LEU A 455 -5.20 26.67 -9.38
CA LEU A 455 -5.90 25.68 -8.57
C LEU A 455 -7.35 26.09 -8.26
N ALA A 456 -7.60 27.39 -8.06
CA ALA A 456 -8.93 27.93 -7.82
C ALA A 456 -9.80 27.87 -9.09
N ALA A 457 -9.22 28.16 -10.27
CA ALA A 457 -9.89 28.01 -11.56
C ALA A 457 -10.30 26.54 -11.83
N LEU A 458 -9.47 25.59 -11.38
CA LEU A 458 -9.78 24.15 -11.40
C LEU A 458 -10.76 23.70 -10.31
N LYS A 459 -11.28 24.62 -9.47
CA LYS A 459 -12.15 24.34 -8.32
C LYS A 459 -11.54 23.38 -7.29
N LEU A 460 -10.21 23.36 -7.16
CA LEU A 460 -9.51 22.54 -6.17
C LEU A 460 -9.31 23.28 -4.84
N VAL A 461 -9.30 24.61 -4.87
CA VAL A 461 -9.11 25.46 -3.69
C VAL A 461 -10.07 26.64 -3.72
N GLN A 462 -10.35 27.21 -2.55
CA GLN A 462 -11.06 28.48 -2.42
C GLN A 462 -10.06 29.57 -2.03
N LEU A 463 -10.25 30.77 -2.60
CA LEU A 463 -9.41 31.92 -2.32
C LEU A 463 -10.28 33.08 -1.85
N ASP A 464 -9.88 33.65 -0.71
CA ASP A 464 -10.39 34.94 -0.24
C ASP A 464 -9.36 36.03 -0.54
N TYR A 465 -9.83 37.25 -0.79
CA TYR A 465 -8.99 38.40 -1.08
C TYR A 465 -9.16 39.49 -0.02
N TRP A 466 -8.12 40.30 0.17
CA TRP A 466 -8.20 41.50 1.01
C TRP A 466 -9.04 42.58 0.32
N ASN A 467 -9.83 43.33 1.09
CA ASN A 467 -10.52 44.52 0.62
C ASN A 467 -9.53 45.65 0.34
N ALA A 468 -9.79 46.47 -0.67
CA ALA A 468 -8.89 47.53 -1.14
C ALA A 468 -8.57 48.59 -0.05
N ASP A 469 -9.46 48.79 0.92
CA ASP A 469 -9.29 49.76 2.01
C ASP A 469 -8.29 49.31 3.08
N ASN A 470 -8.04 47.99 3.21
CA ASN A 470 -7.19 47.42 4.25
C ASN A 470 -5.70 47.29 3.85
N THR A 471 -5.33 47.75 2.65
CA THR A 471 -3.94 47.69 2.15
C THR A 471 -3.28 49.07 2.11
N LYS A 472 -2.49 49.42 3.14
CA LYS A 472 -1.66 50.64 3.12
C LYS A 472 -0.62 50.54 1.99
N GLY A 473 -0.73 51.41 0.98
CA GLY A 473 0.30 51.66 -0.03
C GLY A 473 0.14 50.99 -1.41
N HIS A 474 -0.88 50.17 -1.63
CA HIS A 474 -1.14 49.52 -2.93
C HIS A 474 -2.62 49.59 -3.32
N LYS A 475 -3.08 50.78 -3.74
CA LYS A 475 -4.48 51.11 -4.03
C LYS A 475 -5.18 50.30 -5.14
N ASN A 476 -4.60 49.24 -5.73
CA ASN A 476 -5.25 48.49 -6.82
C ASN A 476 -4.80 47.02 -6.99
N LYS A 477 -4.03 46.44 -6.06
CA LYS A 477 -3.50 45.06 -6.25
C LYS A 477 -4.33 44.04 -5.46
N ARG A 478 -5.05 43.18 -6.18
CA ARG A 478 -5.84 42.07 -5.61
C ARG A 478 -4.89 41.11 -4.87
N MET A 479 -4.90 41.16 -3.54
CA MET A 479 -4.04 40.33 -2.69
C MET A 479 -4.81 39.19 -2.05
N ILE A 480 -4.28 37.96 -2.16
CA ILE A 480 -4.86 36.78 -1.52
C ILE A 480 -4.76 36.93 0.00
N LYS A 481 -5.90 36.82 0.68
CA LYS A 481 -6.06 36.80 2.14
C LYS A 481 -5.97 35.39 2.69
N SER A 482 -6.67 34.44 2.06
CA SER A 482 -6.77 33.07 2.56
C SER A 482 -6.84 32.06 1.41
N THR A 483 -6.43 30.83 1.68
CA THR A 483 -6.67 29.66 0.83
C THR A 483 -7.11 28.48 1.66
N THR A 484 -7.89 27.56 1.10
CA THR A 484 -8.09 26.24 1.72
C THR A 484 -6.77 25.47 1.82
N ASN A 485 -6.63 24.61 2.82
CA ASN A 485 -5.49 23.71 2.95
C ASN A 485 -5.38 22.82 1.71
N LEU A 486 -4.15 22.66 1.21
CA LEU A 486 -3.89 22.00 -0.05
C LEU A 486 -3.76 20.49 0.16
N THR A 487 -4.92 19.85 0.35
CA THR A 487 -5.04 18.39 0.43
C THR A 487 -6.26 17.92 -0.34
N LEU A 488 -6.23 16.69 -0.82
CA LEU A 488 -7.31 16.10 -1.60
C LEU A 488 -8.63 16.04 -0.81
N LEU A 489 -8.56 15.85 0.51
CA LEU A 489 -9.72 15.88 1.40
C LEU A 489 -10.44 17.24 1.37
N ASN A 490 -9.70 18.35 1.49
CA ASN A 490 -10.28 19.68 1.38
C ASN A 490 -10.73 19.98 -0.05
N ALA A 491 -9.97 19.55 -1.06
CA ALA A 491 -10.34 19.74 -2.47
C ALA A 491 -11.65 19.03 -2.82
N ILE A 492 -11.90 17.82 -2.28
CA ILE A 492 -13.19 17.12 -2.47
C ILE A 492 -14.34 17.95 -1.90
N LEU A 493 -14.20 18.53 -0.70
CA LEU A 493 -15.22 19.40 -0.11
C LEU A 493 -15.47 20.64 -0.99
N VAL A 494 -14.40 21.28 -1.48
CA VAL A 494 -14.49 22.43 -2.39
C VAL A 494 -15.19 22.06 -3.71
N MET A 495 -14.80 20.95 -4.35
CA MET A 495 -15.41 20.47 -5.60
C MET A 495 -16.88 20.11 -5.43
N ARG A 496 -17.29 19.66 -4.25
CA ARG A 496 -18.70 19.43 -3.90
C ARG A 496 -19.47 20.70 -3.59
N GLY A 497 -18.81 21.86 -3.54
CA GLY A 497 -19.44 23.17 -3.32
C GLY A 497 -19.53 23.59 -1.86
N VAL A 498 -18.81 22.94 -0.94
CA VAL A 498 -18.72 23.37 0.46
C VAL A 498 -17.74 24.54 0.54
N SER A 499 -18.20 25.71 0.99
CA SER A 499 -17.37 26.91 1.09
C SER A 499 -17.29 27.46 2.50
N HIS A 500 -16.09 27.81 2.95
CA HIS A 500 -15.91 28.45 4.25
C HIS A 500 -16.61 29.82 4.28
N ASN A 501 -17.25 30.15 5.41
CA ASN A 501 -17.83 31.47 5.65
C ASN A 501 -16.85 32.31 6.49
N PRO A 502 -16.12 33.27 5.89
CA PRO A 502 -15.14 34.08 6.60
C PRO A 502 -15.75 35.11 7.56
N ASN A 503 -17.06 35.38 7.44
CA ASN A 503 -17.77 36.37 8.27
C ASN A 503 -18.45 35.72 9.49
N ALA A 504 -18.49 34.39 9.57
CA ALA A 504 -19.10 33.70 10.69
C ALA A 504 -18.35 34.02 11.99
N LYS A 505 -18.97 34.83 12.86
CA LYS A 505 -18.47 35.05 14.23
C LYS A 505 -18.59 33.74 15.00
N GLN A 506 -17.55 33.43 15.80
CA GLN A 506 -17.52 32.21 16.62
C GLN A 506 -18.83 32.06 17.42
N GLY A 507 -19.63 31.05 17.07
CA GLY A 507 -20.82 30.63 17.82
C GLY A 507 -22.15 31.33 17.50
N GLN A 508 -22.23 32.18 16.46
CA GLN A 508 -23.51 32.82 16.07
C GLN A 508 -24.01 32.45 14.67
N GLU A 509 -23.10 32.10 13.75
CA GLU A 509 -23.44 31.75 12.37
C GLU A 509 -22.74 30.46 11.94
N LYS A 510 -23.36 29.75 10.99
CA LYS A 510 -22.76 28.54 10.40
C LYS A 510 -21.39 28.88 9.77
N PRO A 511 -20.34 28.09 10.07
CA PRO A 511 -18.97 28.40 9.62
C PRO A 511 -18.73 28.09 8.14
N PHE A 512 -19.73 27.57 7.42
CA PHE A 512 -19.65 27.24 6.00
C PHE A 512 -21.02 27.33 5.31
N HIS A 513 -20.99 27.43 3.99
CA HIS A 513 -22.13 27.30 3.08
C HIS A 513 -21.97 26.07 2.18
N GLY A 514 -23.07 25.63 1.57
CA GLY A 514 -23.08 24.50 0.63
C GLY A 514 -23.64 23.20 1.24
N PRO A 515 -23.39 22.05 0.59
CA PRO A 515 -23.99 20.79 1.00
C PRO A 515 -23.41 20.26 2.31
N HIS A 516 -24.26 19.58 3.07
CA HIS A 516 -23.89 18.92 4.32
C HIS A 516 -23.14 17.62 4.02
N ILE A 517 -21.83 17.60 4.24
CA ILE A 517 -20.98 16.41 4.03
C ILE A 517 -20.44 15.96 5.38
N THR A 518 -20.87 14.79 5.84
CA THR A 518 -20.33 14.15 7.04
C THR A 518 -18.94 13.54 6.77
N GLU A 519 -18.21 13.21 7.83
CA GLU A 519 -16.92 12.52 7.69
C GLU A 519 -17.03 11.18 6.94
N TRP A 520 -18.07 10.39 7.24
CA TRP A 520 -18.36 9.18 6.48
C TRP A 520 -18.63 9.48 5.01
N GLY A 521 -19.38 10.55 4.72
CA GLY A 521 -19.60 11.02 3.36
C GLY A 521 -18.28 11.37 2.66
N LEU A 522 -17.38 12.10 3.31
CA LEU A 522 -16.07 12.44 2.75
C LEU A 522 -15.20 11.20 2.53
N TRP A 523 -15.24 10.22 3.44
CA TRP A 523 -14.56 8.94 3.27
C TRP A 523 -15.07 8.21 2.01
N ILE A 524 -16.39 8.12 1.82
CA ILE A 524 -16.99 7.52 0.60
C ILE A 524 -16.48 8.22 -0.66
N HIS A 525 -16.50 9.56 -0.72
CA HIS A 525 -16.04 10.29 -1.90
C HIS A 525 -14.55 10.01 -2.17
N THR A 526 -13.73 9.92 -1.13
CA THR A 526 -12.30 9.61 -1.25
C THR A 526 -12.09 8.18 -1.78
N MET A 527 -12.85 7.19 -1.29
CA MET A 527 -12.77 5.82 -1.78
C MET A 527 -13.30 5.66 -3.22
N ILE A 528 -14.38 6.37 -3.58
CA ILE A 528 -14.88 6.41 -4.97
C ILE A 528 -13.82 6.98 -5.91
N LEU A 529 -13.16 8.06 -5.50
CA LEU A 529 -12.06 8.64 -6.27
C LEU A 529 -10.89 7.65 -6.44
N GLN A 530 -10.59 6.87 -5.39
CA GLN A 530 -9.59 5.80 -5.47
C GLN A 530 -9.99 4.69 -6.44
N VAL A 531 -11.22 4.20 -6.39
CA VAL A 531 -11.73 3.18 -7.32
C VAL A 531 -11.75 3.71 -8.76
N ALA A 532 -12.16 4.96 -8.96
CA ALA A 532 -12.14 5.62 -10.27
C ALA A 532 -10.70 5.76 -10.81
N GLY A 533 -9.75 6.12 -9.94
CA GLY A 533 -8.32 6.12 -10.26
C GLY A 533 -7.82 4.75 -10.69
N SER A 534 -8.20 3.68 -9.97
CA SER A 534 -7.87 2.31 -10.36
C SER A 534 -8.51 1.89 -11.68
N ALA A 535 -9.78 2.23 -11.92
CA ALA A 535 -10.45 1.94 -13.18
C ALA A 535 -9.76 2.65 -14.36
N LEU A 536 -9.38 3.92 -14.18
CA LEU A 536 -8.59 4.67 -15.15
C LEU A 536 -7.21 4.02 -15.37
N ALA A 537 -6.54 3.55 -14.31
CA ALA A 537 -5.27 2.83 -14.41
C ALA A 537 -5.41 1.55 -15.25
N PHE A 538 -6.47 0.76 -15.05
CA PHE A 538 -6.79 -0.41 -15.88
C PHE A 538 -7.05 -0.02 -17.34
N ALA A 539 -7.86 1.02 -17.58
CA ALA A 539 -8.10 1.52 -18.94
C ALA A 539 -6.79 1.94 -19.62
N ILE A 540 -5.96 2.72 -18.93
CA ILE A 540 -4.65 3.14 -19.45
C ILE A 540 -3.78 1.92 -19.74
N ARG A 541 -3.67 0.97 -18.80
CA ARG A 541 -2.76 -0.17 -18.92
C ARG A 541 -3.15 -1.15 -20.03
N TYR A 542 -4.43 -1.43 -20.19
CA TYR A 542 -4.91 -2.50 -21.07
C TYR A 542 -5.46 -2.00 -22.41
N TRP A 543 -5.79 -0.71 -22.53
CA TRP A 543 -6.39 -0.14 -23.74
C TRP A 543 -5.54 0.98 -24.35
N LEU A 544 -5.02 1.91 -23.54
CA LEU A 544 -4.21 3.03 -24.07
C LEU A 544 -2.71 2.74 -24.12
N ALA A 545 -2.20 1.74 -23.39
CA ALA A 545 -0.77 1.48 -23.30
C ALA A 545 -0.18 1.08 -24.65
N SER A 546 -0.94 0.36 -25.49
CA SER A 546 -0.54 0.04 -26.87
C SER A 546 -0.39 1.28 -27.76
N VAL A 547 -1.04 2.40 -27.42
CA VAL A 547 -0.90 3.67 -28.14
C VAL A 547 0.35 4.44 -27.68
N VAL A 548 0.67 4.40 -26.38
CA VAL A 548 1.80 5.14 -25.78
C VAL A 548 3.12 4.38 -25.88
N PHE A 549 3.06 3.06 -25.75
CA PHE A 549 4.16 2.10 -25.84
C PHE A 549 3.81 0.98 -26.85
N PRO A 550 3.64 1.32 -28.15
CA PRO A 550 3.48 0.32 -29.20
C PRO A 550 4.75 -0.51 -29.40
#